data_AF-A0A962ZQS0-F1
#
_entry.id   AF-A0A962ZQS0-F1
#
_cell.length_a   1.000
_cell.length_b   1.000
_cell.length_c   1.000
_cell.angle_alpha   90.00
_cell.angle_beta   90.00
_cell.angle_gamma   90.00
#
_symmetry.space_group_name_H-M   'P 1'
#
loop_
_entity.id
_entity.type
_entity.pdbx_description
1 polymer ?
#
loop_
_entity_poly.entity_id
_entity_poly.type
_entity_poly.pdbx_seq_one_letter_code
_entity_poly.pdbx_strand_id
1 'polypeptide(L)'
;QFFVINNERFSLLATQVAIPEWPLIKMGYYHAHGEAMEHLSESEFDLRFNAADPFNAVSGEFTLTCDSGRIIKGSIETISGTEIDITHCFATPHRSEYRRSLIRARFDDGSQSVGWLECNREDASPE
;
A
#
# COMPACT_ATOMS: atom_id res chain seq x y z
N GLN A 1 1.34 -0.24 6.17
CA GLN A 1 0.98 0.04 4.76
C GLN A 1 -0.22 -0.81 4.41
N PHE A 2 -1.25 -0.22 3.81
CA PHE A 2 -2.49 -0.88 3.43
C PHE A 2 -2.83 -0.47 2.00
N PHE A 3 -2.67 -1.39 1.05
CA PHE A 3 -2.88 -1.19 -0.39
C PHE A 3 -4.13 -1.95 -0.82
N VAL A 4 -5.10 -1.24 -1.40
CA VAL A 4 -6.37 -1.82 -1.83
C VAL A 4 -6.77 -1.35 -3.22
N ILE A 5 -7.20 -2.29 -4.05
CA ILE A 5 -7.84 -2.05 -5.33
C ILE A 5 -9.12 -2.87 -5.39
N ASN A 6 -10.20 -2.25 -5.85
CA ASN A 6 -11.45 -2.93 -6.16
C ASN A 6 -12.01 -2.31 -7.45
N ASN A 7 -12.18 -3.13 -8.48
CA ASN A 7 -12.71 -2.72 -9.79
C ASN A 7 -13.63 -3.80 -10.35
N GLU A 8 -14.12 -3.66 -11.58
CA GLU A 8 -15.05 -4.65 -12.13
C GLU A 8 -14.44 -6.06 -12.33
N ARG A 9 -13.10 -6.18 -12.38
CA ARG A 9 -12.39 -7.42 -12.69
C ARG A 9 -11.90 -8.18 -11.46
N PHE A 10 -11.46 -7.46 -10.43
CA PHE A 10 -10.89 -8.09 -9.25
C PHE A 10 -10.98 -7.21 -8.00
N SER A 11 -10.77 -7.87 -6.87
CA SER A 11 -10.48 -7.26 -5.57
C SER A 11 -9.08 -7.65 -5.12
N LEU A 12 -8.29 -6.69 -4.66
CA LEU A 12 -6.93 -6.87 -4.18
C LEU A 12 -6.75 -6.12 -2.86
N LEU A 13 -6.16 -6.80 -1.88
CA LEU A 13 -5.68 -6.20 -0.65
C LEU A 13 -4.27 -6.72 -0.37
N ALA A 14 -3.34 -5.82 -0.08
CA ALA A 14 -2.01 -6.17 0.38
C ALA A 14 -1.63 -5.25 1.54
N THR A 15 -1.19 -5.83 2.64
CA THR A 15 -0.87 -5.10 3.86
C THR A 15 0.47 -5.56 4.40
N GLN A 16 1.24 -4.57 4.85
CA GLN A 16 2.46 -4.77 5.62
C GLN A 16 2.34 -4.01 6.93
N VAL A 17 2.39 -4.74 8.05
CA VAL A 17 2.33 -4.16 9.39
C VAL A 17 3.65 -4.44 10.11
N ALA A 18 4.33 -3.36 10.50
CA ALA A 18 5.49 -3.44 11.38
C ALA A 18 5.02 -3.13 12.80
N ILE A 19 5.18 -4.10 13.71
CA ILE A 19 4.95 -3.94 15.15
C ILE A 19 6.32 -4.14 15.80
N PRO A 20 6.73 -3.28 16.76
CA PRO A 20 7.99 -3.46 17.48
C PRO A 20 8.11 -4.89 18.03
N GLU A 21 9.31 -5.47 17.92
CA GLU A 21 9.63 -6.83 18.40
C GLU A 21 8.98 -8.00 17.63
N TRP A 22 8.09 -7.73 16.67
CA TRP A 22 7.47 -8.75 15.84
C TRP A 22 8.10 -8.77 14.43
N PRO A 23 8.19 -9.94 13.78
CA PRO A 23 8.49 -9.99 12.34
C PRO A 23 7.48 -9.16 11.55
N LEU A 24 7.91 -8.61 10.41
CA LEU A 24 7.03 -7.87 9.51
C LEU A 24 5.85 -8.77 9.11
N ILE A 25 4.64 -8.33 9.44
CA ILE A 25 3.42 -9.07 9.11
C ILE A 25 3.02 -8.68 7.70
N LYS A 26 3.12 -9.63 6.77
CA LYS A 26 2.63 -9.51 5.40
C LYS A 26 1.33 -10.31 5.27
N MET A 27 0.27 -9.68 4.78
CA MET A 27 -1.02 -10.35 4.57
C MET A 27 -1.78 -9.72 3.42
N GLY A 28 -2.70 -10.47 2.83
CA GLY A 28 -3.56 -9.96 1.78
C GLY A 28 -4.25 -11.06 0.98
N TYR A 29 -4.94 -10.63 -0.06
CA TYR A 29 -5.57 -11.52 -1.01
C TYR A 29 -5.67 -10.88 -2.39
N TYR A 30 -5.80 -11.74 -3.39
CA TYR A 30 -6.27 -11.41 -4.73
C TYR A 30 -7.51 -12.24 -5.04
N HIS A 31 -8.54 -11.61 -5.59
CA HIS A 31 -9.77 -12.27 -5.96
C HIS A 31 -10.19 -11.76 -7.34
N ALA A 32 -9.83 -12.50 -8.38
CA ALA A 32 -10.41 -12.32 -9.70
C ALA A 32 -11.90 -12.67 -9.63
N HIS A 33 -12.77 -11.77 -10.09
CA HIS A 33 -14.21 -11.97 -9.99
C HIS A 33 -14.65 -13.17 -10.82
N GLY A 34 -15.27 -14.15 -10.17
CA GLY A 34 -15.66 -15.42 -10.78
C GLY A 34 -14.67 -16.58 -10.53
N GLU A 35 -13.53 -16.31 -9.89
CA GLU A 35 -12.57 -17.31 -9.42
C GLU A 35 -12.62 -17.43 -7.89
N ALA A 36 -11.91 -18.42 -7.33
CA ALA A 36 -11.71 -18.49 -5.89
C ALA A 36 -10.77 -17.37 -5.42
N MET A 37 -10.96 -16.89 -4.19
CA MET A 37 -10.01 -15.97 -3.56
C MET A 37 -8.69 -16.69 -3.29
N GLU A 38 -7.59 -16.01 -3.62
CA GLU A 38 -6.22 -16.47 -3.37
C GLU A 38 -5.59 -15.59 -2.29
N HIS A 39 -4.94 -16.19 -1.30
CA HIS A 39 -4.16 -15.44 -0.31
C HIS A 39 -2.79 -15.06 -0.87
N LEU A 40 -2.23 -13.96 -0.37
CA LEU A 40 -0.86 -13.56 -0.67
C LEU A 40 0.12 -14.30 0.23
N SER A 41 1.09 -14.97 -0.38
CA SER A 41 2.26 -15.54 0.29
C SER A 41 3.35 -14.49 0.51
N GLU A 42 3.46 -13.52 -0.40
CA GLU A 42 4.44 -12.44 -0.33
C GLU A 42 3.89 -11.11 -0.85
N SER A 43 4.36 -10.02 -0.23
CA SER A 43 4.18 -8.66 -0.70
C SER A 43 5.50 -7.89 -0.59
N GLU A 44 5.83 -7.18 -1.66
CA GLU A 44 6.99 -6.29 -1.78
C GLU A 44 6.53 -4.95 -2.33
N PHE A 45 7.02 -3.89 -1.71
CA PHE A 45 6.68 -2.51 -2.03
C PHE A 45 7.97 -1.70 -2.05
N ASP A 46 8.38 -1.23 -3.23
CA ASP A 46 9.46 -0.26 -3.40
C ASP A 46 8.83 1.11 -3.64
N LEU A 47 8.49 1.78 -2.54
CA LEU A 47 7.72 3.02 -2.54
C LEU A 47 8.55 4.17 -2.02
N ARG A 48 8.47 5.31 -2.73
CA ARG A 48 9.04 6.59 -2.34
C ARG A 48 7.92 7.48 -1.84
N PHE A 49 8.04 7.96 -0.61
CA PHE A 49 7.10 8.91 -0.01
C PHE A 49 7.63 10.33 -0.15
N ASN A 50 6.72 11.29 -0.30
CA ASN A 50 7.04 12.71 -0.37
C ASN A 50 6.25 13.47 0.70
N ALA A 51 6.82 13.58 1.90
CA ALA A 51 6.22 14.30 3.01
C ALA A 51 6.04 15.81 2.75
N ALA A 52 6.85 16.39 1.84
CA ALA A 52 6.79 17.81 1.54
C ALA A 52 5.63 18.19 0.59
N ASP A 53 5.06 17.21 -0.12
CA ASP A 53 3.93 17.41 -1.03
C ASP A 53 2.87 16.31 -0.86
N PRO A 54 1.91 16.49 0.07
CA PRO A 54 0.84 15.52 0.31
C PRO A 54 -0.05 15.23 -0.90
N PHE A 55 -0.06 16.09 -1.93
CA PHE A 55 -0.81 15.83 -3.17
C PHE A 55 -0.08 14.88 -4.12
N ASN A 56 1.25 14.74 -3.96
CA ASN A 56 2.11 13.79 -4.65
C ASN A 56 2.79 12.83 -3.66
N ALA A 57 2.03 12.37 -2.66
CA ALA A 57 2.55 11.74 -1.45
C ALA A 57 3.32 10.43 -1.67
N VAL A 58 3.04 9.67 -2.72
CA VAL A 58 3.68 8.37 -2.98
C VAL A 58 3.83 8.06 -4.47
N SER A 59 4.92 7.40 -4.81
CA SER A 59 5.13 6.72 -6.10
C SER A 59 6.02 5.50 -5.92
N GLY A 60 5.96 4.53 -6.82
CA GLY A 60 6.89 3.40 -6.80
C GLY A 60 6.34 2.15 -7.47
N GLU A 61 6.89 1.01 -7.09
CA GLU A 61 6.57 -0.30 -7.66
C GLU A 61 6.12 -1.29 -6.59
N PHE A 62 5.37 -2.30 -7.02
CA PHE A 62 4.94 -3.39 -6.16
C PHE A 62 5.06 -4.74 -6.87
N THR A 63 5.36 -5.76 -6.08
CA THR A 63 5.30 -7.17 -6.47
C THR A 63 4.54 -7.94 -5.40
N LEU A 64 3.48 -8.64 -5.80
CA LEU A 64 2.67 -9.48 -4.92
C LEU A 64 2.68 -10.91 -5.47
N THR A 65 2.80 -11.89 -4.58
CA THR A 65 2.79 -13.31 -4.92
C THR A 65 1.66 -13.99 -4.17
N CYS A 66 0.79 -14.70 -4.90
CA CYS A 66 -0.26 -15.53 -4.31
C CYS A 66 0.28 -16.90 -3.89
N ASP A 67 -0.45 -17.61 -3.02
CA ASP A 67 -0.13 -18.99 -2.62
C ASP A 67 -0.08 -19.97 -3.81
N SER A 68 -0.81 -19.68 -4.88
CA SER A 68 -0.78 -20.46 -6.13
C SER A 68 0.50 -20.27 -6.95
N GLY A 69 1.32 -19.28 -6.61
CA GLY A 69 2.44 -18.81 -7.43
C GLY A 69 2.07 -17.74 -8.46
N ARG A 70 0.80 -17.29 -8.53
CA ARG A 70 0.43 -16.12 -9.35
C ARG A 70 1.21 -14.90 -8.89
N ILE A 71 1.75 -14.14 -9.83
CA ILE A 71 2.50 -12.91 -9.59
C ILE A 71 1.71 -11.72 -10.13
N ILE A 72 1.54 -10.69 -9.31
CA ILE A 72 0.86 -9.44 -9.65
C ILE A 72 1.85 -8.30 -9.43
N LYS A 73 2.15 -7.57 -10.51
CA LYS A 73 3.17 -6.53 -10.54
C LYS A 73 2.67 -5.26 -11.19
N GLY A 74 3.25 -4.15 -10.79
CA GLY A 74 2.98 -2.87 -11.41
C GLY A 74 3.62 -1.71 -10.67
N SER A 75 3.23 -0.51 -11.09
CA SER A 75 3.63 0.76 -10.48
C SER A 75 2.44 1.52 -9.91
N ILE A 76 2.72 2.39 -8.96
CA ILE A 76 1.77 3.23 -8.25
C ILE A 76 2.18 4.69 -8.43
N GLU A 77 1.21 5.55 -8.72
CA GLU A 77 1.34 7.01 -8.64
C GLU A 77 0.17 7.63 -7.87
N THR A 78 0.41 8.76 -7.22
CA THR A 78 -0.65 9.50 -6.51
C THR A 78 -1.56 10.22 -7.49
N ILE A 79 -2.88 10.08 -7.32
CA ILE A 79 -3.89 10.93 -7.98
C ILE A 79 -4.25 12.10 -7.05
N SER A 80 -4.44 11.81 -5.77
CA SER A 80 -4.73 12.78 -4.73
C SER A 80 -4.33 12.19 -3.38
N GLY A 81 -3.93 13.02 -2.43
CA GLY A 81 -3.55 12.56 -1.10
C GLY A 81 -3.96 13.52 -0.01
N THR A 82 -4.02 12.99 1.21
CA THR A 82 -4.22 13.77 2.43
C THR A 82 -3.31 13.24 3.52
N GLU A 83 -2.87 14.15 4.38
CA GLU A 83 -2.16 13.85 5.60
C GLU A 83 -3.09 14.12 6.78
N ILE A 84 -3.16 13.16 7.70
CA ILE A 84 -3.87 13.27 8.96
C ILE A 84 -2.81 13.37 10.06
N ASP A 85 -2.72 14.55 10.65
CA ASP A 85 -1.90 14.79 11.83
C ASP A 85 -2.63 14.32 13.08
N ILE A 86 -2.12 13.24 13.68
CA ILE A 86 -2.63 12.68 14.93
C ILE A 86 -1.68 12.92 16.11
N THR A 87 -0.75 13.87 16.01
CA THR A 87 0.22 14.23 17.06
C THR A 87 -0.44 14.48 18.42
N HIS A 88 -1.63 15.09 18.39
CA HIS A 88 -2.42 15.43 19.57
C HIS A 88 -3.14 14.23 20.22
N CYS A 89 -3.15 13.05 19.59
CA CYS A 89 -3.84 11.86 20.08
C CYS A 89 -2.98 11.01 21.05
N PHE A 90 -1.70 11.31 21.21
CA PHE A 90 -0.78 10.53 22.05
C PHE A 90 -0.62 11.12 23.46
N ALA A 91 -0.39 10.25 24.45
CA ALA A 91 -0.23 10.64 25.86
C ALA A 91 0.95 11.61 26.07
N THR A 92 2.03 11.43 25.31
CA THR A 92 3.06 12.45 25.11
C THR A 92 3.01 12.85 23.63
N PRO A 93 2.77 14.13 23.30
CA PRO A 93 2.70 14.56 21.91
C PRO A 93 4.00 14.22 21.18
N HIS A 94 3.88 13.44 20.12
CA HIS A 94 4.96 13.15 19.17
C HIS A 94 4.38 13.13 17.78
N ARG A 95 5.18 13.59 16.81
CA ARG A 95 4.73 13.65 15.41
C ARG A 95 4.36 12.24 14.96
N SER A 96 3.16 12.10 14.43
CA SER A 96 2.69 10.85 13.87
C SER A 96 1.77 11.20 12.71
N GLU A 97 2.25 10.92 11.51
CA GLU A 97 1.56 11.25 10.28
C GLU A 97 0.95 9.99 9.69
N TYR A 98 -0.36 10.02 9.55
CA TYR A 98 -1.08 9.01 8.80
C TYR A 98 -1.45 9.59 7.45
N ARG A 99 -0.96 8.96 6.38
CA ARG A 99 -1.18 9.40 5.01
C ARG A 99 -2.13 8.45 4.31
N ARG A 100 -3.06 9.03 3.57
CA ARG A 100 -3.98 8.30 2.71
C ARG A 100 -3.94 8.91 1.32
N SER A 101 -3.64 8.08 0.33
CA SER A 101 -3.53 8.48 -1.07
C SER A 101 -4.51 7.69 -1.92
N LEU A 102 -5.31 8.40 -2.70
CA LEU A 102 -5.96 7.84 -3.88
C LEU A 102 -4.87 7.67 -4.93
N ILE A 103 -4.69 6.44 -5.41
CA ILE A 103 -3.58 6.11 -6.30
C ILE A 103 -4.10 5.53 -7.61
N ARG A 104 -3.29 5.68 -8.66
CA ARG A 104 -3.41 4.91 -9.90
C ARG A 104 -2.36 3.80 -9.87
N ALA A 105 -2.79 2.57 -9.99
CA ALA A 105 -1.93 1.44 -10.25
C ALA A 105 -1.91 1.14 -11.75
N ARG A 106 -0.73 0.94 -12.31
CA ARG A 106 -0.53 0.45 -13.68
C ARG A 106 0.13 -0.92 -13.60
N PHE A 107 -0.55 -1.94 -14.08
CA PHE A 107 -0.08 -3.31 -14.07
C PHE A 107 0.79 -3.60 -15.30
N ASP A 108 1.63 -4.63 -15.21
CA ASP A 108 2.55 -5.03 -16.30
C ASP A 108 1.82 -5.45 -17.59
N ASP A 109 0.57 -5.90 -17.48
CA ASP A 109 -0.30 -6.20 -18.63
C ASP A 109 -0.85 -4.93 -19.33
N GLY A 110 -0.47 -3.75 -18.84
CA GLY A 110 -0.90 -2.44 -19.34
C GLY A 110 -2.24 -1.97 -18.78
N SER A 111 -2.96 -2.80 -18.02
CA SER A 111 -4.20 -2.41 -17.37
C SER A 111 -3.94 -1.38 -16.26
N GLN A 112 -4.97 -0.61 -15.95
CA GLN A 112 -4.92 0.38 -14.89
C GLN A 112 -6.10 0.23 -13.96
N SER A 113 -5.88 0.53 -12.69
CA SER A 113 -6.96 0.65 -11.72
C SER A 113 -6.68 1.76 -10.74
N VAL A 114 -7.74 2.36 -10.22
CA VAL A 114 -7.67 3.24 -9.07
C VAL A 114 -7.72 2.39 -7.81
N GLY A 115 -7.01 2.84 -6.78
CA GLY A 115 -6.98 2.20 -5.47
C GLY A 115 -6.69 3.20 -4.36
N TRP A 116 -6.48 2.66 -3.17
CA TRP A 116 -6.04 3.41 -2.00
C TRP A 116 -4.73 2.83 -1.48
N LEU A 117 -3.83 3.73 -1.07
CA LEU A 117 -2.68 3.39 -0.25
C LEU A 117 -2.75 4.19 1.05
N GLU A 118 -2.71 3.49 2.17
CA GLU A 118 -2.60 4.09 3.49
C GLU A 118 -1.26 3.73 4.12
N CYS A 119 -0.57 4.71 4.69
CA CYS A 119 0.73 4.54 5.29
C CYS A 119 0.86 5.40 6.55
N ASN A 120 1.38 4.80 7.60
CA ASN A 120 1.68 5.45 8.88
C ASN A 120 3.18 5.42 9.19
N ARG A 121 4.03 5.13 8.19
CA ARG A 121 5.49 5.09 8.38
C ARG A 121 6.06 6.49 8.29
N GLU A 122 6.93 6.80 9.25
CA GLU A 122 7.99 7.78 9.04
C GLU A 122 8.89 7.29 7.91
N ASP A 123 9.42 8.20 7.09
CA ASP A 123 10.52 7.85 6.21
C ASP A 123 11.63 7.27 7.10
N ALA A 124 11.87 5.96 6.96
CA ALA A 124 13.07 5.36 7.51
C ALA A 124 14.23 5.96 6.71
N SER A 125 14.71 7.12 7.15
CA SER A 125 16.03 7.58 6.76
C SER A 125 16.98 6.47 7.21
N PRO A 126 17.76 5.84 6.31
CA PRO A 126 18.85 5.01 6.77
C PRO A 126 19.81 5.93 7.53
N GLU A 127 20.17 5.52 8.75
CA GLU A 127 21.22 6.18 9.55
C GLU A 127 22.53 6.35 8.77
#